data_AF-A0A248KIW8-F1
#
_entry.id   AF-A0A248KIW8-F1
#
_cell.length_a   1.000
_cell.length_b   1.000
_cell.length_c   1.000
_cell.angle_alpha   90.00
_cell.angle_beta   90.00
_cell.angle_gamma   90.00
#
_symmetry.space_group_name_H-M   'P 1'
#
loop_
_entity.id
_entity.type
_entity.pdbx_description
1 polymer ?
#
loop_
_entity_poly.entity_id
_entity_poly.type
_entity_poly.pdbx_seq_one_letter_code
_entity_poly.pdbx_strand_id
1 'polypeptide(L)'
;MADDTIRYVFLTEQRYSEVREYNYDLQKTKIVLLTDSSFFQFLNNGSIYQFPMRSSIEELQRFVISIADKTEEPRMYKSSVSLSQRERLLIDLIKQGKRIADMSELMDLHIKTVYQARQSLMKKIGCSGPWI
;
A
#
# COMPACT_ATOMS: atom_id res chain seq x y z
N MET A 1 -32.21 -2.54 18.65
CA MET A 1 -31.16 -1.51 18.57
C MET A 1 -30.03 -2.11 17.77
N ALA A 2 -29.79 -1.62 16.56
CA ALA A 2 -28.66 -2.10 15.75
C ALA A 2 -27.37 -1.63 16.43
N ASP A 3 -26.45 -2.56 16.65
CA ASP A 3 -25.11 -2.28 17.16
C ASP A 3 -24.34 -1.51 16.08
N ASP A 4 -24.49 -0.18 16.06
CA ASP A 4 -23.78 0.75 15.17
C ASP A 4 -22.32 1.00 15.61
N THR A 5 -21.76 0.08 16.41
CA THR A 5 -20.39 0.19 16.89
C THR A 5 -19.41 -0.05 15.75
N ILE A 6 -18.71 1.02 15.33
CA ILE A 6 -17.62 0.95 14.35
C ILE A 6 -16.49 0.11 14.94
N ARG A 7 -16.10 -0.96 14.22
CA ARG A 7 -14.96 -1.81 14.61
C ARG A 7 -13.68 -1.30 13.98
N TYR A 8 -12.61 -1.23 14.76
CA TYR A 8 -11.28 -0.88 14.29
C TYR A 8 -10.40 -2.13 14.25
N VAL A 9 -9.75 -2.39 13.12
CA VAL A 9 -8.80 -3.50 12.96
C VAL A 9 -7.44 -2.93 12.66
N PHE A 10 -6.53 -3.01 13.63
CA PHE A 10 -5.13 -2.61 13.47
C PHE A 10 -4.31 -3.82 13.00
N LEU A 11 -3.53 -3.65 11.94
CA LEU A 11 -2.65 -4.71 11.43
C LEU A 11 -1.31 -4.14 10.97
N THR A 12 -0.30 -5.00 10.91
CA THR A 12 0.98 -4.70 10.28
C THR A 12 0.99 -5.20 8.84
N GLU A 13 1.95 -4.72 8.03
CA GLU A 13 2.13 -5.14 6.63
C GLU A 13 2.18 -6.66 6.45
N GLN A 14 2.78 -7.37 7.41
CA GLN A 14 2.94 -8.83 7.38
C GLN A 14 1.61 -9.59 7.45
N ARG A 15 0.57 -8.99 8.04
CA ARG A 15 -0.75 -9.62 8.21
C ARG A 15 -1.79 -9.13 7.20
N TYR A 16 -1.34 -8.34 6.22
CA TYR A 16 -2.23 -7.77 5.21
C TYR A 16 -2.93 -8.82 4.35
N SER A 17 -2.22 -9.90 3.99
CA SER A 17 -2.80 -11.03 3.23
C SER A 17 -3.92 -11.73 4.00
N GLU A 18 -3.71 -12.01 5.29
CA GLU A 18 -4.70 -12.62 6.17
C GLU A 18 -5.98 -11.79 6.21
N VAL A 19 -5.85 -10.47 6.43
CA VAL A 19 -7.00 -9.56 6.57
C VAL A 19 -7.82 -9.43 5.28
N ARG A 20 -7.21 -9.59 4.10
CA ARG A 20 -7.98 -9.60 2.83
C ARG A 20 -8.89 -10.81 2.69
N GLU A 21 -8.53 -11.95 3.28
CA GLU A 21 -9.33 -13.18 3.16
C GLU A 21 -10.58 -13.15 4.04
N TYR A 22 -10.59 -12.32 5.10
CA TYR A 22 -11.70 -12.22 6.05
C TYR A 22 -12.95 -11.48 5.53
N ASN A 23 -12.92 -10.95 4.29
CA ASN A 23 -14.05 -10.29 3.61
C ASN A 23 -14.88 -9.34 4.52
N TYR A 24 -14.17 -8.45 5.24
CA TYR A 24 -14.78 -7.52 6.20
C TYR A 24 -15.85 -6.63 5.56
N ASP A 25 -16.94 -6.37 6.30
CA ASP A 25 -17.87 -5.30 5.97
C ASP A 25 -17.21 -3.95 6.24
N LEU A 26 -16.71 -3.31 5.18
CA LEU A 26 -16.02 -2.02 5.22
C LEU A 26 -16.94 -0.85 5.60
N GLN A 27 -18.26 -1.03 5.63
CA GLN A 27 -19.19 -0.02 6.16
C GLN A 27 -19.17 0.01 7.69
N LYS A 28 -18.86 -1.13 8.33
CA LYS A 28 -18.85 -1.30 9.79
C LYS A 28 -17.45 -1.47 10.38
N THR A 29 -16.46 -1.73 9.52
CA THR A 29 -15.09 -2.03 9.92
C THR A 29 -14.11 -1.06 9.28
N LYS A 30 -13.31 -0.39 10.11
CA LYS A 30 -12.22 0.50 9.71
C LYS A 30 -10.90 -0.24 9.84
N ILE A 31 -10.27 -0.53 8.70
CA ILE A 31 -9.00 -1.24 8.64
C ILE A 31 -7.87 -0.20 8.73
N VAL A 32 -6.99 -0.34 9.72
CA VAL A 32 -5.84 0.54 9.96
C VAL A 32 -4.55 -0.26 9.80
N LEU A 33 -3.78 0.07 8.76
CA LEU A 33 -2.45 -0.47 8.54
C LEU A 33 -1.42 0.36 9.31
N LEU A 34 -0.74 -0.29 10.25
CA LEU A 34 0.39 0.24 10.97
C LEU A 34 1.64 0.15 10.11
N THR A 35 2.28 1.29 9.84
CA THR A 35 3.46 1.36 8.95
C THR A 35 4.71 1.82 9.68
N ASP A 36 5.86 1.31 9.26
CA ASP A 36 7.17 1.63 9.83
C ASP A 36 7.76 2.97 9.31
N SER A 37 6.91 3.98 9.09
CA SER A 37 7.17 5.30 8.46
C SER A 37 7.04 5.37 6.93
N SER A 38 6.85 4.24 6.26
CA SER A 38 6.52 4.18 4.83
C SER A 38 5.02 4.42 4.63
N PHE A 39 4.62 5.29 3.69
CA PHE A 39 3.22 5.41 3.29
C PHE A 39 3.02 4.76 1.92
N PHE A 40 2.13 3.76 1.86
CA PHE A 40 1.82 3.01 0.66
C PHE A 40 0.75 3.73 -0.14
N GLN A 41 1.17 4.53 -1.13
CA GLN A 41 0.25 5.28 -1.99
C GLN A 41 -0.74 4.37 -2.73
N PHE A 42 -0.33 3.14 -3.07
CA PHE A 42 -1.20 2.18 -3.77
C PHE A 42 -2.37 1.67 -2.91
N LEU A 43 -2.32 1.83 -1.58
CA LEU A 43 -3.41 1.45 -0.66
C LEU A 43 -4.45 2.55 -0.48
N ASN A 44 -4.29 3.70 -1.15
CA ASN A 44 -5.14 4.87 -0.95
C ASN A 44 -6.54 4.77 -1.62
N ASN A 45 -7.02 3.57 -1.93
CA ASN A 45 -8.34 3.33 -2.56
C ASN A 45 -9.53 3.45 -1.57
N GLY A 46 -9.33 4.13 -0.42
CA GLY A 46 -10.39 4.52 0.51
C GLY A 46 -10.86 3.45 1.50
N SER A 47 -10.44 2.20 1.38
CA SER A 47 -10.86 1.09 2.26
C SER A 47 -9.91 0.83 3.44
N ILE A 48 -8.69 1.38 3.39
CA ILE A 48 -7.64 1.08 4.37
C ILE A 48 -6.96 2.39 4.77
N TYR A 49 -6.98 2.69 6.05
CA TYR A 49 -6.28 3.83 6.63
C TYR A 49 -4.86 3.40 6.99
N GLN A 50 -3.90 4.33 6.96
CA GLN A 50 -2.51 4.05 7.31
C GLN A 50 -2.12 4.93 8.49
N PHE A 51 -1.43 4.35 9.47
CA PHE A 51 -1.01 5.02 10.69
C PHE A 51 0.46 4.69 11.01
N PRO A 52 1.36 5.68 11.14
CA PRO A 52 2.77 5.41 11.47
C PRO A 52 2.93 4.83 12.88
N MET A 53 3.68 3.74 13.03
CA MET A 53 3.92 3.11 14.35
C MET A 53 4.68 3.99 15.33
N ARG A 54 5.47 4.95 14.83
CA ARG A 54 6.28 5.86 15.66
C ARG A 54 5.53 7.12 16.09
N SER A 55 4.22 7.17 15.85
CA SER A 55 3.38 8.30 16.24
C SER A 55 3.04 8.31 17.72
N SER A 56 2.77 9.51 18.26
CA SER A 56 2.40 9.69 19.67
C SER A 56 0.97 9.24 19.97
N ILE A 57 0.63 9.12 21.25
CA ILE A 57 -0.74 8.78 21.69
C ILE A 57 -1.72 9.88 21.27
N GLU A 58 -1.32 11.15 21.33
CA GLU A 58 -2.13 12.28 20.89
C GLU A 58 -2.37 12.27 19.37
N GLU A 59 -1.42 11.77 18.59
CA GLU A 59 -1.59 11.56 17.15
C GLU A 59 -2.54 10.41 16.86
N LEU A 60 -2.45 9.31 17.62
CA LEU A 60 -3.38 8.18 17.51
C LEU A 60 -4.81 8.59 17.85
N GLN A 61 -5.01 9.35 18.94
CA GLN A 61 -6.33 9.85 19.33
C GLN A 61 -6.94 10.72 18.23
N ARG A 62 -6.17 11.69 17.70
CA ARG A 62 -6.61 12.55 16.60
C ARG A 62 -6.95 11.75 15.35
N PHE A 63 -6.15 10.75 15.02
CA PHE A 63 -6.38 9.87 13.88
C PHE A 63 -7.67 9.05 14.04
N VAL A 64 -7.89 8.40 15.19
CA VAL A 64 -9.10 7.59 15.43
C VAL A 64 -10.36 8.45 15.34
N ILE A 65 -10.34 9.66 15.92
CA ILE A 65 -11.46 10.61 15.83
C ILE A 65 -11.72 11.00 14.36
N SER A 66 -10.67 11.31 13.59
CA SER A 66 -10.86 11.76 12.20
C SER A 66 -11.44 10.68 11.28
N ILE A 67 -11.10 9.40 11.49
CA ILE A 67 -11.63 8.29 10.70
C ILE A 67 -13.02 7.82 11.19
N ALA A 68 -13.40 8.15 12.43
CA ALA A 68 -14.71 7.86 13.01
C ALA A 68 -15.80 8.78 12.44
N ASP A 69 -15.52 10.08 12.37
CA ASP A 69 -16.49 11.12 12.00
C ASP A 69 -16.80 11.18 10.50
N LYS A 70 -16.13 10.35 9.67
CA LYS A 70 -16.16 10.41 8.18
C LYS A 70 -15.86 11.81 7.61
N THR A 71 -15.40 12.75 8.43
CA THR A 71 -15.19 14.16 8.09
C THR A 71 -13.89 14.38 7.32
N GLU A 72 -12.89 13.51 7.50
CA GLU A 72 -11.79 13.41 6.56
C GLU A 72 -12.10 12.29 5.56
N GLU A 73 -12.32 12.66 4.29
CA GLU A 73 -12.04 11.71 3.20
C GLU A 73 -10.62 11.16 3.45
N PRO A 74 -10.43 9.82 3.42
CA PRO A 74 -9.12 9.22 3.68
C PRO A 74 -8.13 9.97 2.81
N ARG A 75 -7.19 10.70 3.45
CA ARG A 75 -6.35 11.73 2.80
C ARG A 75 -6.01 11.28 1.40
N MET A 76 -6.79 11.74 0.42
CA MET A 76 -6.57 11.40 -0.99
C MET A 76 -5.33 12.18 -1.39
N TYR A 77 -4.16 11.68 -0.99
CA TYR A 77 -2.93 11.99 -1.67
C TYR A 77 -3.17 11.58 -3.12
N LYS A 78 -3.37 12.62 -3.93
CA LYS A 78 -3.59 12.58 -5.37
C LYS A 78 -2.39 11.93 -6.04
N SER A 79 -2.37 10.62 -6.06
CA SER A 79 -1.66 9.84 -7.07
C SER A 79 -2.26 8.44 -7.08
N SER A 80 -3.36 8.26 -7.82
CA SER A 80 -3.60 6.95 -8.42
C SER A 80 -2.35 6.63 -9.24
N VAL A 81 -1.51 5.73 -8.73
CA VAL A 81 -0.23 5.39 -9.38
C VAL A 81 -0.54 4.82 -10.76
N SER A 82 -0.39 5.64 -11.80
CA SER A 82 -0.66 5.22 -13.18
C SER A 82 0.56 4.49 -13.73
N LEU A 83 0.45 3.17 -13.87
CA LEU A 83 1.51 2.33 -14.41
C LEU A 83 1.40 2.25 -15.94
N SER A 84 2.48 2.60 -16.63
CA SER A 84 2.68 2.33 -18.05
C SER A 84 2.66 0.83 -18.33
N GLN A 85 2.41 0.45 -19.59
CA GLN A 85 2.42 -0.95 -20.01
C GLN A 85 3.75 -1.65 -19.68
N ARG A 86 4.86 -0.91 -19.81
CA ARG A 86 6.20 -1.41 -19.52
C ARG A 86 6.43 -1.63 -18.02
N GLU A 87 5.91 -0.75 -17.17
CA GLU A 87 5.94 -0.94 -15.72
C GLU A 87 5.09 -2.14 -15.28
N ARG A 88 3.93 -2.36 -15.92
CA ARG A 88 3.09 -3.54 -15.67
C ARG A 88 3.80 -4.83 -16.06
N LEU A 89 4.42 -4.86 -17.25
CA LEU A 89 5.22 -6.01 -17.69
C LEU A 89 6.37 -6.31 -16.72
N LEU A 90 7.07 -5.26 -16.24
CA LEU A 90 8.12 -5.43 -15.24
C LEU A 90 7.60 -6.02 -13.93
N ILE A 91 6.43 -5.58 -13.46
CA ILE A 91 5.77 -6.17 -12.27
C ILE A 91 5.45 -7.64 -12.49
N ASP A 92 4.92 -8.01 -13.65
CA ASP A 92 4.54 -9.39 -13.94
C ASP A 92 5.77 -10.31 -13.97
N LEU A 93 6.89 -9.86 -14.53
CA LEU A 93 8.15 -10.61 -14.51
C LEU A 93 8.71 -10.74 -13.08
N ILE A 94 8.57 -9.70 -12.25
CA ILE A 94 8.98 -9.74 -10.84
C ILE A 94 8.13 -10.76 -10.07
N LYS A 95 6.80 -10.76 -10.26
CA LYS A 95 5.88 -11.73 -9.63
C LYS A 95 6.20 -13.17 -9.99
N GLN A 96 6.73 -13.40 -11.19
CA GLN A 96 7.18 -14.71 -11.66
C GLN A 96 8.57 -15.11 -11.12
N GLY A 97 9.24 -14.24 -10.37
CA GLY A 97 10.57 -14.51 -9.82
C GLY A 97 11.68 -14.52 -10.88
N LYS A 98 11.49 -13.87 -12.04
CA LYS A 98 12.51 -13.80 -13.09
C LYS A 98 13.76 -13.07 -12.58
N ARG A 99 14.94 -13.47 -13.05
CA ARG A 99 16.18 -12.73 -12.74
C ARG A 99 16.23 -11.46 -13.59
N ILE A 100 16.95 -10.45 -13.13
CA ILE A 100 17.12 -9.18 -13.87
C ILE A 100 17.75 -9.40 -15.26
N ALA A 101 18.62 -10.40 -15.41
CA ALA A 101 19.17 -10.81 -16.71
C ALA A 101 18.06 -11.33 -17.65
N ASP A 102 17.22 -12.25 -17.18
CA ASP A 102 16.09 -12.78 -17.96
C ASP A 102 15.10 -11.66 -18.33
N MET A 103 14.86 -10.71 -17.42
CA MET A 103 14.01 -9.54 -17.70
C MET A 103 14.60 -8.63 -18.79
N SER A 104 15.93 -8.50 -18.83
CA SER A 104 16.64 -7.74 -19.85
C SER A 104 16.40 -8.34 -21.23
N GLU A 105 16.47 -9.66 -21.35
CA GLU A 105 16.17 -10.36 -22.62
C GLU A 105 14.69 -10.27 -22.98
N LEU A 106 13.78 -10.56 -22.04
CA LEU A 106 12.33 -10.58 -22.28
C LEU A 106 11.73 -9.22 -22.62
N MET A 107 12.33 -8.14 -22.12
CA MET A 107 11.88 -6.78 -22.41
C MET A 107 12.66 -6.12 -23.55
N ASP A 108 13.66 -6.80 -24.12
CA ASP A 108 14.63 -6.27 -25.08
C ASP A 108 15.30 -4.98 -24.60
N LEU A 109 15.88 -5.04 -23.39
CA LEU A 109 16.50 -3.92 -22.70
C LEU A 109 17.88 -4.24 -22.20
N HIS A 110 18.74 -3.22 -22.17
CA HIS A 110 20.00 -3.32 -21.46
C HIS A 110 19.77 -3.50 -19.95
N ILE A 111 20.56 -4.35 -19.31
CA ILE A 111 20.41 -4.72 -17.90
C ILE A 111 20.35 -3.51 -16.96
N LYS A 112 21.17 -2.48 -17.20
CA LYS A 112 21.14 -1.21 -16.44
C LYS A 112 19.78 -0.50 -16.52
N THR A 113 19.13 -0.54 -17.68
CA THR A 113 17.81 0.07 -17.88
C THR A 113 16.74 -0.67 -17.09
N VAL A 114 16.85 -1.99 -16.94
CA VAL A 114 15.95 -2.78 -16.07
C VAL A 114 16.11 -2.37 -14.61
N TYR A 115 17.36 -2.20 -14.13
CA TYR A 115 17.62 -1.69 -12.77
C TYR A 115 17.01 -0.31 -12.54
N GLN A 116 17.20 0.62 -13.47
CA GLN A 116 16.64 1.97 -13.40
C GLN A 116 15.10 1.95 -13.43
N ALA A 117 14.50 1.15 -14.31
CA ALA A 117 13.05 1.00 -14.41
C ALA A 117 12.46 0.43 -13.11
N ARG A 118 13.12 -0.57 -12.51
CA ARG A 118 12.76 -1.11 -11.20
C ARG A 118 12.84 -0.04 -10.11
N GLN A 119 13.91 0.74 -10.04
CA GLN A 119 14.05 1.80 -9.04
C GLN A 119 13.00 2.90 -9.20
N SER A 120 12.72 3.33 -10.44
CA SER A 120 11.67 4.30 -10.74
C SER A 120 10.29 3.78 -10.36
N LEU A 121 9.98 2.53 -10.71
CA LEU A 121 8.74 1.86 -10.32
C LEU A 121 8.56 1.84 -8.81
N MET A 122 9.63 1.51 -8.06
CA MET A 122 9.63 1.46 -6.60
C MET A 122 9.30 2.80 -5.96
N LYS A 123 9.96 3.87 -6.41
CA LYS A 123 9.66 5.23 -5.97
C LYS A 123 8.21 5.59 -6.29
N LYS A 124 7.73 5.18 -7.46
CA LYS A 124 6.38 5.49 -7.95
C LYS A 124 5.28 4.80 -7.16
N ILE A 125 5.51 3.58 -6.65
CA ILE A 125 4.56 2.84 -5.81
C ILE A 125 4.71 3.13 -4.30
N GLY A 126 5.68 3.96 -3.92
CA GLY A 126 5.93 4.35 -2.52
C GLY A 126 6.71 3.31 -1.70
N CYS A 127 7.40 2.37 -2.34
CA CYS A 127 8.26 1.41 -1.64
C CYS A 127 9.67 1.99 -1.49
N SER A 128 10.16 2.14 -0.26
CA SER A 128 11.45 2.77 0.08
C SER A 128 12.59 1.78 0.40
N GLY A 129 12.34 0.46 0.32
CA GLY A 129 13.33 -0.59 0.64
C GLY A 129 13.91 -1.32 -0.59
N PRO A 130 15.13 -1.89 -0.49
CA PRO A 130 15.65 -2.83 -1.48
C PRO A 130 14.91 -4.17 -1.38
N TRP A 131 14.41 -4.72 -2.50
CA TRP A 131 14.02 -6.14 -2.49
C TRP A 131 15.28 -6.98 -2.64
N ILE A 132 15.54 -7.77 -1.60
CA ILE A 132 16.50 -8.87 -1.59
C ILE A 132 15.90 -10.02 -2.40
#